data_AF-A0A0D2J4T5-F1
#
_entry.id   AF-A0A0D2J4T5-F1
#
_cell.length_a   1.000
_cell.length_b   1.000
_cell.length_c   1.000
_cell.angle_alpha   90.00
_cell.angle_beta   90.00
_cell.angle_gamma   90.00
#
_symmetry.space_group_name_H-M   'P 1'
#
loop_
_entity.id
_entity.type
_entity.pdbx_description
1 polymer ?
#
loop_
_entity_poly.entity_id
_entity_poly.type
_entity_poly.pdbx_seq_one_letter_code
_entity_poly.pdbx_strand_id
1 'polypeptide(L)'
;MAACDSIGQATVTLNFSRGASHVIAQYFQLLRLGRDGYTRIMNNLSCIKLRLEQGILAIGAFEMLSKDVGVPLVAFRLKKRLNEHGDEDFPSVTASSRAYHSTE
;
A
#
# COMPACT_ATOMS: atom_id res chain seq x y z
N MET A 1 38.67 -47.11 -0.19
CA MET A 1 37.94 -46.57 -1.35
C MET A 1 36.50 -46.32 -0.92
N ALA A 2 36.23 -45.15 -0.33
CA ALA A 2 34.88 -44.71 0.01
C ALA A 2 34.77 -43.27 -0.50
N ALA A 3 34.09 -43.10 -1.63
CA ALA A 3 33.88 -41.80 -2.25
C ALA A 3 32.37 -41.59 -2.40
N CYS A 4 31.98 -40.36 -2.08
CA CYS A 4 30.68 -39.75 -2.34
C CYS A 4 29.59 -40.04 -1.29
N ASP A 5 29.69 -39.33 -0.16
CA ASP A 5 28.48 -38.80 0.48
C ASP A 5 27.82 -37.84 -0.53
N SER A 6 26.80 -38.32 -1.23
CA SER A 6 25.99 -37.49 -2.12
C SER A 6 25.17 -36.50 -1.28
N ILE A 7 25.70 -35.30 -1.07
CA ILE A 7 24.97 -34.19 -0.48
C ILE A 7 23.88 -33.78 -1.49
N GLY A 8 22.66 -34.29 -1.29
CA GLY A 8 21.50 -33.86 -2.06
C GLY A 8 21.26 -32.36 -1.85
N GLN A 9 21.07 -31.61 -2.93
CA GLN A 9 20.69 -30.20 -2.85
C GLN A 9 19.34 -30.08 -2.13
N ALA A 10 19.37 -29.70 -0.85
CA ALA A 10 18.17 -29.53 -0.03
C ALA A 10 17.38 -28.30 -0.49
N THR A 11 16.54 -28.49 -1.50
CA THR A 11 15.71 -27.44 -2.08
C THR A 11 14.30 -27.56 -1.52
N VAL A 12 13.92 -26.71 -0.58
CA VAL A 12 12.55 -26.63 -0.05
C VAL A 12 11.80 -25.54 -0.81
N THR A 13 11.22 -25.91 -1.94
CA THR A 13 10.62 -24.94 -2.84
C THR A 13 9.56 -25.60 -3.72
N LEU A 14 8.41 -24.94 -3.94
CA LEU A 14 7.34 -25.48 -4.79
C LEU A 14 7.67 -25.41 -6.29
N ASN A 15 8.41 -24.39 -6.73
CA ASN A 15 8.71 -24.19 -8.15
C ASN A 15 10.11 -24.69 -8.52
N PHE A 16 10.21 -25.53 -9.55
CA PHE A 16 11.48 -26.10 -10.02
C PHE A 16 12.35 -25.06 -10.74
N SER A 17 11.80 -24.43 -11.79
CA SER A 17 12.49 -23.39 -12.55
C SER A 17 12.02 -22.01 -12.10
N ARG A 18 12.94 -21.13 -11.72
CA ARG A 18 12.67 -19.71 -11.47
C ARG A 18 13.81 -18.86 -11.99
N GLY A 19 13.50 -17.69 -12.55
CA GLY A 19 14.51 -16.70 -12.87
C GLY A 19 15.19 -16.18 -11.60
N ALA A 20 16.53 -16.18 -11.57
CA ALA A 20 17.31 -15.71 -10.42
C ALA A 20 17.43 -14.18 -10.35
N SER A 21 16.94 -13.45 -11.36
CA SER A 21 17.13 -12.00 -11.47
C SER A 21 16.62 -11.22 -10.26
N HIS A 22 15.46 -11.61 -9.69
CA HIS A 22 14.92 -10.96 -8.49
C HIS A 22 15.80 -11.17 -7.26
N VAL A 23 16.44 -12.33 -7.13
CA VAL A 23 17.35 -12.63 -6.02
C VAL A 23 18.63 -11.79 -6.13
N ILE A 24 19.20 -11.72 -7.34
CA ILE A 24 20.40 -10.91 -7.62
C ILE A 24 20.09 -9.42 -7.39
N ALA A 25 18.96 -8.92 -7.91
CA ALA A 25 18.54 -7.55 -7.72
C ALA A 25 18.32 -7.21 -6.24
N GLN A 26 17.67 -8.10 -5.48
CA GLN A 26 17.47 -7.91 -4.04
C GLN A 26 18.81 -7.85 -3.29
N TYR A 27 19.76 -8.73 -3.63
CA TYR A 27 21.09 -8.73 -3.04
C TYR A 27 21.85 -7.43 -3.35
N PHE A 28 21.81 -6.97 -4.60
CA PHE A 28 22.38 -5.68 -4.99
C PHE A 28 21.77 -4.52 -4.19
N GLN A 29 20.45 -4.45 -4.05
CA GLN A 29 19.79 -3.38 -3.32
C GLN A 29 20.17 -3.36 -1.84
N LEU A 30 20.31 -4.53 -1.20
CA LEU A 30 20.77 -4.64 0.18
C LEU A 30 22.18 -4.04 0.35
N LEU A 31 23.10 -4.36 -0.55
CA LEU A 31 24.47 -3.81 -0.52
C LEU A 31 24.50 -2.32 -0.88
N ARG A 32 23.71 -1.90 -1.87
CA ARG A 32 23.72 -0.54 -2.40
C ARG A 32 23.10 0.48 -1.45
N LEU A 33 21.97 0.14 -0.85
CA LEU A 33 21.22 1.04 0.01
C LEU A 33 21.62 0.91 1.48
N GLY A 34 21.87 -0.32 1.94
CA GLY A 34 22.06 -0.61 3.35
C GLY A 34 20.87 -0.15 4.21
N ARG A 35 21.06 -0.18 5.54
CA ARG A 35 20.01 0.24 6.48
C ARG A 35 19.59 1.69 6.25
N ASP A 36 20.55 2.60 6.12
CA ASP A 36 20.27 4.03 6.02
C ASP A 36 19.54 4.40 4.73
N GLY A 37 19.88 3.76 3.60
CA GLY A 37 19.18 3.97 2.33
C GLY A 37 17.72 3.51 2.42
N TYR A 38 17.47 2.33 3.00
CA TYR A 38 16.10 1.86 3.23
C TYR A 38 15.34 2.73 4.24
N THR A 39 15.99 3.21 5.31
CA THR A 39 15.39 4.16 6.27
C THR A 39 14.99 5.46 5.57
N ARG A 40 15.84 6.03 4.72
CA ARG A 40 15.53 7.24 3.95
C ARG A 40 14.35 7.05 3.01
N ILE A 41 14.29 5.91 2.32
CA ILE A 41 13.16 5.58 1.43
C ILE A 41 11.86 5.48 2.23
N MET A 42 11.86 4.72 3.33
CA MET A 42 10.65 4.55 4.14
C MET A 42 10.18 5.86 4.78
N ASN A 43 11.10 6.69 5.28
CA ASN A 43 10.76 8.01 5.81
C ASN A 43 10.13 8.91 4.74
N ASN A 44 10.66 8.90 3.51
CA ASN A 44 10.06 9.65 2.41
C ASN A 44 8.62 9.17 2.11
N LEU A 45 8.42 7.85 2.02
CA LEU A 45 7.08 7.27 1.82
C LEU A 45 6.12 7.68 2.96
N SER A 46 6.58 7.69 4.20
CA SER A 46 5.79 8.17 5.34
C SER A 46 5.45 9.66 5.22
N CYS A 47 6.39 10.51 4.81
CA CYS A 47 6.11 11.93 4.57
C CYS A 47 5.07 12.13 3.46
N ILE A 48 5.18 11.38 2.36
CA ILE A 48 4.20 11.43 1.26
C ILE A 48 2.82 10.97 1.75
N LYS A 49 2.75 9.87 2.52
CA LYS A 49 1.51 9.38 3.13
C LYS A 49 0.83 10.48 3.95
N LEU A 50 1.56 11.13 4.86
CA LEU A 50 1.03 12.21 5.71
C LEU A 50 0.52 13.39 4.90
N ARG A 51 1.26 13.81 3.87
CA ARG A 51 0.83 14.90 3.00
C ARG A 51 -0.44 14.56 2.23
N LEU A 52 -0.55 13.34 1.73
CA LEU A 52 -1.74 12.86 1.02
C LEU A 52 -2.96 12.80 1.94
N GLU A 53 -2.79 12.27 3.14
CA GLU A 53 -3.82 12.20 4.18
C GLU A 53 -4.36 13.59 4.55
N GLN A 54 -3.47 14.55 4.79
CA GLN A 54 -3.85 15.95 5.06
C GLN A 54 -4.62 16.57 3.89
N GLY A 55 -4.16 16.33 2.65
CA GLY A 55 -4.84 16.83 1.45
C GLY A 55 -6.25 16.28 1.31
N ILE A 56 -6.46 14.99 1.56
CA ILE A 56 -7.79 14.36 1.47
C ILE A 56 -8.71 14.86 2.59
N LEU A 57 -8.21 14.98 3.81
CA LEU A 57 -8.98 15.51 4.94
C LEU A 57 -9.39 16.97 4.72
N ALA A 58 -8.54 17.79 4.09
CA ALA A 58 -8.85 19.18 3.76
C ALA A 58 -10.03 19.36 2.79
N ILE A 59 -10.37 18.33 2.00
CA ILE A 59 -11.56 18.35 1.12
C ILE A 59 -12.86 18.37 1.97
N GLY A 60 -12.81 17.89 3.21
CA GLY A 60 -13.93 17.91 4.15
C GLY A 60 -15.01 16.86 3.90
N ALA A 61 -15.00 16.18 2.74
CA ALA A 61 -15.96 15.15 2.36
C ALA A 61 -15.60 13.73 2.84
N PHE A 62 -14.35 13.48 3.25
CA PHE A 62 -13.85 12.13 3.55
C PHE A 62 -13.47 11.95 5.03
N GLU A 63 -13.48 10.70 5.48
CA GLU A 63 -12.93 10.27 6.77
C GLU A 63 -11.88 9.16 6.57
N MET A 64 -10.81 9.18 7.37
CA MET A 64 -9.71 8.21 7.26
C MET A 64 -10.05 6.90 7.96
N LEU A 65 -9.68 5.78 7.32
CA LEU A 65 -9.76 4.42 7.84
C LEU A 65 -8.38 3.83 8.15
N SER A 66 -7.32 4.34 7.52
CA SER A 66 -5.94 3.91 7.77
C SER A 66 -5.44 4.34 9.14
N LYS A 67 -4.56 3.54 9.73
CA LYS A 67 -3.84 3.88 10.98
C LYS A 67 -2.66 4.80 10.69
N ASP A 68 -2.23 5.54 11.71
CA ASP A 68 -1.07 6.44 11.62
C ASP A 68 0.24 5.68 11.47
N VAL A 69 0.41 4.58 12.21
CA VAL A 69 1.62 3.76 12.25
C VAL A 69 1.45 2.50 11.41
N GLY A 70 2.47 2.21 10.60
CA GLY A 70 2.56 0.97 9.84
C GLY A 70 2.97 1.21 8.39
N VAL A 71 2.38 0.44 7.49
CA VAL A 71 2.63 0.54 6.05
C VAL A 71 2.20 1.93 5.56
N PRO A 72 3.03 2.62 4.74
CA PRO A 72 2.70 3.94 4.19
C PRO A 72 1.60 3.83 3.14
N LEU A 73 0.35 3.75 3.61
CA LEU A 73 -0.87 3.74 2.80
C LEU A 73 -1.89 4.70 3.40
N VAL A 74 -2.81 5.19 2.56
CA VAL A 74 -3.96 6.01 2.97
C VAL A 74 -5.23 5.29 2.52
N ALA A 75 -6.08 4.93 3.47
CA ALA A 75 -7.38 4.33 3.21
C ALA A 75 -8.45 5.26 3.79
N PHE A 76 -9.49 5.56 3.00
CA PHE A 76 -10.51 6.52 3.37
C PHE A 76 -11.86 6.17 2.76
N ARG A 77 -12.93 6.75 3.31
CA ARG A 77 -14.28 6.66 2.75
C ARG A 77 -14.97 8.02 2.76
N LEU A 78 -16.03 8.14 1.96
CA LEU A 78 -16.88 9.33 1.96
C LEU A 78 -17.64 9.41 3.30
N LYS A 79 -17.75 10.61 3.88
CA LYS A 79 -18.53 10.86 5.09
C LYS A 79 -19.99 10.55 4.83
N LYS A 80 -20.64 10.00 5.85
CA LYS A 80 -22.08 9.74 5.83
C LYS A 80 -22.86 11.05 5.84
N ARG A 81 -24.00 11.08 5.13
CA ARG A 81 -24.99 12.17 5.23
C ARG A 81 -26.07 11.67 6.20
N LEU A 82 -26.37 12.43 7.25
CA LEU A 82 -27.55 12.18 8.07
C LEU A 82 -28.73 12.86 7.38
N ASN A 83 -29.78 12.08 7.07
CA ASN A 83 -31.05 12.65 6.63
C ASN A 83 -31.85 13.14 7.85
N GLU A 84 -32.78 14.07 7.64
CA GLU A 84 -33.62 14.67 8.69
C GLU A 84 -34.46 13.64 9.49
N HIS A 85 -34.56 12.39 9.01
CA HIS A 85 -35.25 11.26 9.65
C HIS A 85 -34.34 10.32 10.46
N GLY A 86 -33.04 10.58 10.55
CA GLY A 86 -32.10 9.76 11.35
C GLY A 86 -31.67 8.45 10.67
N ASP A 87 -32.08 8.22 9.43
CA ASP A 87 -31.64 7.07 8.63
C ASP A 87 -30.25 7.32 8.01
N GLU A 88 -29.39 6.30 8.09
CA GLU A 88 -28.01 6.33 7.59
C GLU A 88 -27.99 6.20 6.06
N ASP A 89 -28.03 7.33 5.35
CA ASP A 89 -28.01 7.33 3.89
C ASP A 89 -26.56 7.36 3.40
N PHE A 90 -26.09 6.22 2.88
CA PHE A 90 -24.80 6.19 2.21
C PHE A 90 -24.96 6.92 0.88
N PRO A 91 -24.19 7.99 0.59
CA PRO A 91 -24.26 8.65 -0.70
C PRO A 91 -24.04 7.62 -1.81
N SER A 92 -25.14 7.27 -2.49
CA SER A 92 -25.09 6.32 -3.60
C SER A 92 -24.09 6.85 -4.62
N VAL A 93 -23.20 5.99 -5.11
CA VAL A 93 -22.18 6.37 -6.11
C VAL A 93 -22.83 7.03 -7.34
N THR A 94 -24.11 6.73 -7.57
CA THR A 94 -25.01 7.30 -8.58
C THR A 94 -25.42 8.76 -8.34
N ALA A 95 -25.45 9.26 -7.10
CA ALA A 95 -25.85 10.65 -6.81
C ALA A 95 -24.78 11.67 -7.24
N SER A 96 -23.51 11.29 -7.21
CA SER A 96 -22.39 12.15 -7.62
C SER A 96 -22.40 12.46 -9.12
N SER A 97 -22.78 11.49 -9.97
CA SER A 97 -22.83 11.71 -11.43
C SER A 97 -23.95 12.67 -11.88
N ARG A 98 -24.99 12.87 -11.06
CA ARG A 98 -26.10 13.77 -11.37
C ARG A 98 -25.80 15.24 -11.07
N ALA A 99 -24.89 15.49 -10.10
CA ALA A 99 -24.49 16.85 -9.73
C ALA A 99 -23.48 17.48 -10.71
N TYR A 100 -22.75 16.67 -11.50
CA TYR A 100 -21.81 17.16 -12.51
C TYR A 100 -22.49 17.67 -13.80
N HIS A 101 -23.76 17.34 -14.04
CA HIS A 101 -24.51 17.74 -15.24
C HIS A 101 -25.46 18.93 -15.03
N SER A 102 -25.36 19.67 -13.93
CA SER A 102 -26.23 20.84 -13.66
C SER A 102 -25.50 22.19 -13.69
N THR A 103 -24.29 22.24 -14.28
CA THR A 103 -23.61 23.49 -14.64
C THR A 103 -23.48 23.59 -16.15
N GLU A 104 -24.63 23.70 -16.83
CA GLU A 104 -24.78 24.37 -18.13
C GLU A 104 -26.07 25.19 -18.09
#